data_AF-A0A7X8WFG1-F1
#
_entry.id   AF-A0A7X8WFG1-F1
#
_cell.length_a   1.000
_cell.length_b   1.000
_cell.length_c   1.000
_cell.angle_alpha   90.00
_cell.angle_beta   90.00
_cell.angle_gamma   90.00
#
_symmetry.space_group_name_H-M   'P 1'
#
loop_
_entity.id
_entity.type
_entity.pdbx_description
1 polymer ?
#
loop_
_entity_poly.entity_id
_entity_poly.type
_entity_poly.pdbx_seq_one_letter_code
_entity_poly.pdbx_strand_id
1 'polypeptide(L)'
;TGQGMAIVANKHKGIYACVVDDIFSAERAKIINNANIITLGGWITAPYVGTQIVDAYLAMEFTQKMEERKEFLTNSFNQVKVLEEENFA
;
A
#
# COMPACT_ATOMS: atom_id res chain seq x y z
N THR A 1 -4.47 12.94 8.44
CA THR A 1 -3.16 12.53 7.91
C THR A 1 -3.13 11.10 7.37
N GLY A 2 -4.15 10.26 7.58
CA GLY A 2 -4.14 8.86 7.10
C GLY A 2 -3.30 7.89 7.96
N GLN A 3 -2.25 8.38 8.61
CA GLN A 3 -1.30 7.59 9.40
C GLN A 3 -1.93 6.74 10.52
N GLY A 4 -2.80 7.32 11.34
CA GLY A 4 -3.43 6.57 12.45
C GLY A 4 -4.24 5.37 11.97
N MET A 5 -4.96 5.54 10.85
CA MET A 5 -5.74 4.49 10.22
C MET A 5 -4.82 3.38 9.69
N ALA A 6 -3.70 3.73 9.06
CA ALA A 6 -2.73 2.74 8.61
C ALA A 6 -2.07 1.98 9.78
N ILE A 7 -1.70 2.67 10.87
CA ILE A 7 -1.12 2.05 12.06
C ILE A 7 -2.07 1.00 12.65
N VAL A 8 -3.35 1.34 12.78
CA VAL A 8 -4.36 0.43 13.35
C VAL A 8 -4.68 -0.70 12.38
N ALA A 9 -4.89 -0.41 11.08
CA ALA A 9 -5.22 -1.42 10.08
C ALA A 9 -4.13 -2.51 9.98
N ASN A 10 -2.86 -2.12 10.00
CA ASN A 10 -1.71 -3.03 9.96
C ASN A 10 -1.53 -3.89 11.23
N LYS A 11 -2.41 -3.80 12.24
CA LYS A 11 -2.44 -4.74 13.38
C LYS A 11 -3.26 -5.99 13.12
N HIS A 12 -3.92 -6.07 11.97
CA HIS A 12 -4.72 -7.22 11.59
C HIS A 12 -3.98 -8.03 10.52
N LYS A 13 -3.90 -9.34 10.75
CA LYS A 13 -3.25 -10.28 9.82
C LYS A 13 -3.89 -10.22 8.44
N GLY A 14 -3.05 -10.26 7.42
CA GLY A 14 -3.40 -10.13 6.02
C GLY A 14 -3.65 -8.69 5.57
N ILE A 15 -3.41 -7.68 6.41
CA ILE A 15 -3.60 -6.27 6.05
C ILE A 15 -2.27 -5.58 5.83
N TYR A 16 -2.12 -4.98 4.65
CA TYR A 16 -0.95 -4.19 4.26
C TYR A 16 -1.45 -2.82 3.80
N ALA A 17 -1.62 -1.93 4.77
CA ALA A 17 -2.11 -0.58 4.59
C ALA A 17 -0.96 0.42 4.37
N CYS A 18 -1.03 1.18 3.28
CA CYS A 18 -0.11 2.29 3.01
C CYS A 18 -0.82 3.64 3.16
N VAL A 19 -0.12 4.64 3.71
CA VAL A 19 -0.56 6.04 3.64
C VAL A 19 -0.10 6.61 2.30
N VAL A 20 -1.02 7.26 1.58
CA VAL A 20 -0.74 7.85 0.27
C VAL A 20 -1.29 9.27 0.25
N ASP A 21 -0.51 10.20 -0.29
CA ASP A 21 -0.86 11.62 -0.33
C ASP A 21 -0.88 12.17 -1.78
N ASP A 22 -0.43 11.36 -2.75
CA ASP A 22 -0.38 11.71 -4.17
C ASP A 22 -0.55 10.48 -5.08
N ILE A 23 -0.72 10.72 -6.38
CA ILE A 23 -0.96 9.67 -7.39
C ILE A 23 0.23 8.69 -7.48
N PHE A 24 1.46 9.18 -7.35
CA PHE A 24 2.65 8.35 -7.47
C PHE A 24 2.75 7.35 -6.32
N SER A 25 2.61 7.83 -5.08
CA SER A 25 2.58 7.00 -3.88
C SER A 25 1.44 5.99 -3.90
N ALA A 26 0.29 6.34 -4.49
CA ALA A 26 -0.84 5.44 -4.71
C ALA A 26 -0.50 4.27 -5.64
N GLU A 27 0.04 4.56 -6.82
CA GLU A 27 0.51 3.52 -7.74
C GLU A 27 1.56 2.64 -7.06
N ARG A 28 2.53 3.26 -6.36
CA ARG A 28 3.63 2.53 -5.70
C ARG A 28 3.17 1.69 -4.53
N ALA A 29 2.13 2.09 -3.79
CA ALA A 29 1.54 1.27 -2.75
C ALA A 29 1.14 -0.12 -3.30
N LYS A 30 0.53 -0.16 -4.48
CA LYS A 30 0.18 -1.43 -5.14
C LYS A 30 1.39 -2.11 -5.79
N ILE A 31 2.15 -1.40 -6.61
CA ILE A 31 3.26 -1.97 -7.41
C ILE A 31 4.37 -2.55 -6.52
N ILE A 32 4.76 -1.84 -5.46
CA ILE A 32 5.95 -2.16 -4.66
C ILE A 32 5.57 -2.93 -3.40
N ASN A 33 4.51 -2.52 -2.71
CA ASN A 33 4.18 -3.07 -1.40
C ASN A 33 3.08 -4.14 -1.46
N ASN A 34 2.49 -4.37 -2.63
CA ASN A 34 1.28 -5.18 -2.79
C ASN A 34 0.19 -4.76 -1.77
N ALA A 35 0.08 -3.46 -1.50
CA ALA A 35 -0.87 -2.96 -0.52
C ALA A 35 -2.29 -3.36 -0.94
N ASN A 36 -3.06 -3.85 0.02
CA ASN A 36 -4.48 -4.16 -0.16
C ASN A 36 -5.39 -3.08 0.43
N ILE A 37 -4.82 -2.18 1.24
CA ILE A 37 -5.48 -0.99 1.77
C ILE A 37 -4.61 0.23 1.48
N ILE A 38 -5.25 1.33 1.10
CA ILE A 38 -4.64 2.67 1.16
C ILE A 38 -5.41 3.53 2.17
N THR A 39 -4.70 4.48 2.78
CA THR A 39 -5.28 5.45 3.70
C THR A 39 -4.91 6.86 3.25
N LEU A 40 -5.83 7.80 3.46
CA LEU A 40 -5.75 9.15 2.91
C LEU A 40 -5.81 10.20 4.02
N GLY A 41 -5.11 11.31 3.83
CA GLY A 41 -5.18 12.46 4.72
C GLY A 41 -6.31 13.42 4.35
N GLY A 42 -7.48 13.31 4.99
CA GLY A 42 -8.61 14.22 4.71
C GLY A 42 -8.37 15.72 5.00
N TRP A 43 -7.31 16.08 5.75
CA TRP A 43 -6.88 17.48 5.95
C TRP A 43 -5.76 17.92 4.99
N ILE A 44 -5.25 17.00 4.18
CA ILE A 44 -4.11 17.19 3.28
C ILE A 44 -4.59 17.15 1.83
N THR A 45 -5.39 16.14 1.50
CA THR A 45 -5.84 15.85 0.15
C THR A 45 -7.21 16.46 -0.11
N ALA A 46 -7.32 17.31 -1.13
CA ALA A 46 -8.61 17.81 -1.61
C ALA A 46 -9.44 16.66 -2.21
N PRO A 47 -10.79 16.64 -2.08
CA PRO A 47 -11.62 15.52 -2.52
C PRO A 47 -11.40 15.07 -3.96
N TYR A 48 -11.28 16.01 -4.90
CA TYR A 48 -11.03 15.70 -6.32
C TYR A 48 -9.72 14.95 -6.55
N VAL A 49 -8.65 15.37 -5.87
CA VAL A 49 -7.34 14.70 -5.94
C VAL A 49 -7.40 13.34 -5.24
N GLY A 50 -8.18 13.23 -4.17
CA GLY A 50 -8.43 11.95 -3.48
C GLY A 50 -9.00 10.89 -4.41
N THR A 51 -9.96 11.24 -5.28
CA THR A 51 -10.49 10.31 -6.28
C THR A 51 -9.41 9.86 -7.26
N GLN A 52 -8.60 10.78 -7.79
CA GLN A 52 -7.51 10.44 -8.72
C GLN A 52 -6.46 9.52 -8.09
N ILE A 53 -6.17 9.72 -6.80
CA ILE A 53 -5.28 8.85 -6.03
C ILE A 53 -5.86 7.43 -5.92
N VAL A 54 -7.14 7.32 -5.59
CA VAL A 54 -7.80 6.01 -5.49
C VAL A 54 -7.83 5.31 -6.84
N ASP A 55 -8.17 6.02 -7.92
CA ASP A 55 -8.17 5.48 -9.28
C ASP A 55 -6.79 4.95 -9.68
N ALA A 56 -5.71 5.69 -9.37
CA ALA A 56 -4.35 5.27 -9.65
C ALA A 56 -3.92 4.02 -8.87
N TYR A 57 -4.32 3.89 -7.61
CA TYR A 57 -4.09 2.68 -6.82
C TYR A 57 -4.83 1.45 -7.40
N LEU A 58 -6.09 1.63 -7.81
CA LEU A 58 -6.93 0.57 -8.35
C LEU A 58 -6.51 0.13 -9.76
N ALA A 59 -5.86 1.00 -10.53
CA ALA A 59 -5.43 0.72 -11.89
C ALA A 59 -4.15 -0.13 -11.98
N MET A 60 -3.42 -0.28 -10.87
CA MET A 60 -2.13 -0.97 -10.84
C MET A 60 -2.26 -2.41 -10.30
N GLU A 61 -1.27 -3.23 -10.62
CA GLU A 61 -1.08 -4.57 -10.08
C GLU A 61 0.30 -4.72 -9.45
N PHE A 62 0.44 -5.71 -8.56
CA PHE A 62 1.70 -5.97 -7.88
C PHE A 62 2.81 -6.26 -8.90
N THR A 63 3.97 -5.62 -8.72
CA THR A 63 5.16 -5.69 -9.59
C THR A 63 4.99 -5.14 -11.01
N GLN A 64 3.84 -4.55 -11.35
CA GLN A 64 3.62 -3.91 -12.65
C GLN A 64 4.61 -2.75 -12.85
N LYS A 65 5.17 -2.60 -14.07
CA LYS A 65 6.20 -1.57 -14.39
C LYS A 65 7.52 -1.77 -13.63
N MET A 66 7.75 -2.92 -13.02
CA MET A 66 8.94 -3.25 -12.20
C MET A 66 9.46 -4.65 -12.55
N GLU A 67 9.44 -5.02 -13.83
CA GLU A 67 9.77 -6.36 -14.32
C GLU A 67 11.17 -6.80 -13.87
N GLU A 68 12.15 -5.90 -13.96
CA GLU A 68 13.53 -6.16 -13.51
C GLU A 68 13.66 -6.38 -11.99
N ARG A 69 12.71 -5.86 -11.21
CA ARG A 69 12.70 -5.96 -9.73
C ARG A 69 11.64 -6.90 -9.20
N LYS A 70 10.91 -7.61 -10.08
CA LYS A 70 9.78 -8.45 -9.70
C LYS A 70 10.16 -9.51 -8.67
N GLU A 71 11.29 -10.17 -8.87
CA GLU A 71 11.80 -11.19 -7.95
C GLU A 71 12.15 -10.60 -6.58
N PHE A 72 12.87 -9.47 -6.57
CA PHE A 72 13.20 -8.75 -5.34
C PHE A 72 11.95 -8.36 -4.55
N LEU A 73 10.97 -7.73 -5.20
CA LEU A 73 9.73 -7.28 -4.56
C LEU A 73 8.91 -8.45 -4.00
N THR A 74 8.82 -9.54 -4.76
CA THR A 74 8.13 -10.76 -4.33
C THR A 74 8.81 -11.36 -3.10
N ASN A 75 10.14 -11.43 -3.10
CA ASN A 75 10.92 -11.96 -1.98
C ASN A 75 10.78 -11.06 -0.73
N SER A 76 10.84 -9.74 -0.89
CA SER A 76 10.61 -8.80 0.21
C SER A 76 9.21 -8.91 0.79
N PHE A 77 8.18 -9.03 -0.05
CA PHE A 77 6.81 -9.20 0.42
C PHE A 77 6.61 -10.54 1.16
N ASN A 78 7.28 -11.62 0.70
CA ASN A 78 7.27 -12.90 1.42
C ASN A 78 7.94 -12.81 2.79
N GLN A 79 9.02 -12.03 2.93
CA GLN A 79 9.64 -11.80 4.25
C GLN A 79 8.69 -11.06 5.20
N VAL A 80 7.91 -10.09 4.69
CA VAL A 80 6.87 -9.42 5.48
C VAL A 80 5.82 -10.42 5.96
N LYS A 81 5.38 -11.36 5.11
CA LYS A 81 4.45 -12.42 5.51
C LYS A 81 5.02 -13.33 6.58
N VAL A 82 6.30 -13.69 6.49
CA VAL A 82 6.96 -14.50 7.53
C VAL A 82 6.92 -13.76 8.87
N LEU A 83 7.30 -12.47 8.89
CA LEU A 83 7.22 -11.65 10.09
C LEU A 83 5.78 -11.54 10.60
N GLU A 84 4.80 -11.44 9.71
CA GLU A 84 3.39 -11.40 10.09
C GLU A 84 2.96 -12.70 10.80
N GLU A 85 3.30 -13.87 10.26
CA GLU A 85 3.02 -15.16 10.90
C GLU A 85 3.68 -15.31 12.27
N GLU A 86 4.87 -14.73 12.47
CA GLU A 86 5.59 -14.74 13.74
C GLU A 86 4.97 -13.82 14.80
N ASN A 87 4.45 -12.67 14.39
CA ASN A 87 4.04 -11.59 15.31
C ASN A 87 2.52 -11.48 15.50
N PHE A 88 1.72 -12.02 14.59
CA PHE A 88 0.27 -11.96 14.64
C PHE A 88 -0.33 -13.38 14.67
N ALA A 89 -1.09 -13.65 15.74
CA ALA A 89 -1.83 -14.90 15.93
C ALA A 89 -2.97 -15.06 14.93
#